data_AF-A0A2A3VQ89-F1
#
_entry.id   AF-A0A2A3VQ89-F1
#
_cell.length_a   1.000
_cell.length_b   1.000
_cell.length_c   1.000
_cell.angle_alpha   90.00
_cell.angle_beta   90.00
_cell.angle_gamma   90.00
#
_symmetry.space_group_name_H-M   'P 1'
#
loop_
_entity.id
_entity.type
_entity.pdbx_description
1 polymer ?
#
loop_
_entity_poly.entity_id
_entity_poly.type
_entity_poly.pdbx_seq_one_letter_code
_entity_poly.pdbx_strand_id
1 'polypeptide(L)'
;MIFQRRALQRRLDELRAVLDSETVDGLAARLNRAGRDRLAAMWEVVVLHGLSRCGALRSEVALASGRRPDIHFEQGEYSFTGDVTTVSDEGLDRDNPFQELSDLIESVKSKLDLPIGGLDLQVRSKVEHTKRGRRSTLRIPPRKSLAEFVRTEIAPRIREQAKAGTYPIRIEIDNSQASFDITIDPTNSPYSSGGYPPYSKPSIKDRNPLYSALRSKAEQLRGAEGLTGIIVGDGGCDSISGSRANWEAVSTGQIVSELFRQYTSIDFVLVLSVDETRGGWALRDATYAIGAYLFVRDGSDARPALESTFNAMLQHFPNPTMTPVNGAHRAREDGYGLGFHGGYSMSVSTVIRLGLREFTEIFAGIRTLRDQEAKYREAKLLDAEATSHIESTVLYNLRQGRLPESIEIIKGGEDENDDWVEIRFGKIDPAISPLR
;
A
#
# COMPACT_ATOMS: atom_id res chain seq x y z
N MET A 1 5.28 -0.69 -2.52
CA MET A 1 4.56 -1.97 -2.73
C MET A 1 4.76 -2.80 -1.48
N ILE A 2 3.93 -3.81 -1.21
CA ILE A 2 4.06 -4.64 0.00
C ILE A 2 5.48 -5.25 0.07
N PHE A 3 5.91 -5.87 -1.03
CA PHE A 3 7.25 -6.43 -1.21
C PHE A 3 8.10 -5.53 -2.10
N GLN A 4 9.42 -5.55 -1.90
CA GLN A 4 10.33 -4.74 -2.72
C GLN A 4 10.54 -5.31 -4.12
N ARG A 5 10.93 -4.42 -5.03
CA ARG A 5 11.15 -4.78 -6.45
C ARG A 5 12.24 -5.83 -6.62
N ARG A 6 13.32 -5.77 -5.84
CA ARG A 6 14.43 -6.75 -5.90
C ARG A 6 13.97 -8.14 -5.49
N ALA A 7 13.26 -8.23 -4.36
CA ALA A 7 12.63 -9.47 -3.91
C ALA A 7 11.68 -10.05 -4.97
N LEU A 8 10.78 -9.25 -5.55
CA LEU A 8 9.86 -9.70 -6.61
C LEU A 8 10.60 -10.14 -7.87
N GLN A 9 11.64 -9.41 -8.29
CA GLN A 9 12.45 -9.78 -9.45
C GLN A 9 13.10 -11.14 -9.25
N ARG A 10 13.68 -11.39 -8.07
CA ARG A 10 14.28 -12.69 -7.75
C ARG A 10 13.25 -13.82 -7.82
N ARG A 11 12.03 -13.59 -7.33
CA ARG A 11 10.95 -14.60 -7.41
C ARG A 11 10.53 -14.87 -8.85
N LEU A 12 10.45 -13.84 -9.70
CA LEU A 12 10.23 -14.02 -11.14
C LEU A 12 11.36 -14.83 -11.78
N ASP A 13 12.62 -14.52 -11.47
CA ASP A 13 13.79 -15.24 -12.01
C ASP A 13 13.77 -16.71 -11.63
N GLU A 14 13.43 -17.03 -10.38
CA GLU A 14 13.28 -18.40 -9.90
C GLU A 14 12.07 -19.11 -10.53
N LEU A 15 10.96 -18.39 -10.76
CA LEU A 15 9.78 -18.93 -11.44
C LEU A 15 10.04 -19.30 -12.91
N ARG A 16 10.97 -18.62 -13.61
CA ARG A 16 11.33 -18.98 -15.00
C ARG A 16 11.91 -20.39 -15.15
N ALA A 17 12.39 -20.99 -14.05
CA ALA A 17 12.85 -22.38 -14.05
C ALA A 17 11.71 -23.39 -13.90
N VAL A 18 10.49 -22.94 -13.59
CA VAL A 18 9.33 -23.79 -13.28
C VAL A 18 8.18 -23.57 -14.25
N LEU A 19 7.89 -22.31 -14.57
CA LEU A 19 6.82 -21.88 -15.47
C LEU A 19 7.39 -21.45 -16.83
N ASP A 20 6.55 -21.43 -17.85
CA ASP A 20 6.94 -20.93 -19.16
C ASP A 20 7.23 -19.42 -19.12
N SER A 21 8.08 -18.96 -20.05
CA SER A 21 8.52 -17.57 -20.07
C SER A 21 7.40 -16.57 -20.36
N GLU A 22 6.37 -16.97 -21.13
CA GLU A 22 5.24 -16.09 -21.46
C GLU A 22 4.42 -15.77 -20.19
N THR A 23 4.13 -16.78 -19.37
CA THR A 23 3.48 -16.62 -18.07
C THR A 23 4.27 -15.68 -17.16
N VAL A 24 5.58 -15.90 -17.01
CA VAL A 24 6.42 -15.07 -16.12
C VAL A 24 6.56 -13.64 -16.64
N ASP A 25 6.70 -13.45 -17.95
CA ASP A 25 6.79 -12.12 -18.54
C ASP A 25 5.45 -11.36 -18.46
N GLY A 26 4.32 -12.08 -18.53
CA GLY A 26 2.99 -11.53 -18.25
C GLY A 26 2.88 -10.98 -16.82
N LEU A 27 3.34 -11.73 -15.82
CA LEU A 27 3.41 -11.29 -14.42
C LEU A 27 4.31 -10.05 -14.27
N ALA A 28 5.48 -10.07 -14.90
CA ALA A 28 6.42 -8.94 -14.87
C ALA A 28 5.81 -7.67 -15.51
N ALA A 29 5.09 -7.81 -16.63
CA ALA A 29 4.43 -6.70 -17.30
C ALA A 29 3.35 -6.05 -16.41
N ARG A 30 2.55 -6.88 -15.71
CA ARG A 30 1.54 -6.41 -14.75
C ARG A 30 2.16 -5.72 -13.55
N LEU A 31 3.28 -6.25 -13.03
CA LEU A 31 4.06 -5.61 -11.95
C LEU A 31 4.67 -4.26 -12.35
N ASN A 32 4.97 -4.05 -13.63
CA ASN A 32 5.52 -2.79 -14.11
C ASN A 32 4.44 -1.73 -14.37
N ARG A 33 3.20 -2.12 -14.65
CA ARG A 33 2.08 -1.19 -14.89
C ARG A 33 1.56 -0.60 -13.58
N ALA A 34 1.41 0.72 -13.48
CA ALA A 34 0.82 1.33 -12.29
C ALA A 34 -0.67 1.03 -12.18
N GLY A 35 -1.16 0.88 -10.95
CA GLY A 35 -2.57 0.68 -10.64
C GLY A 35 -2.87 -0.61 -9.88
N ARG A 36 -4.16 -0.96 -9.82
CA ARG A 36 -4.66 -2.07 -9.00
C ARG A 36 -4.07 -3.43 -9.36
N ASP A 37 -3.81 -3.65 -10.65
CA ASP A 37 -3.37 -4.95 -11.15
C ASP A 37 -1.94 -5.28 -10.72
N ARG A 38 -1.12 -4.26 -10.44
CA ARG A 38 0.23 -4.43 -9.87
C ARG A 38 0.20 -5.12 -8.51
N LEU A 39 -0.77 -4.75 -7.66
CA LEU A 39 -0.95 -5.36 -6.34
C LEU A 39 -1.42 -6.80 -6.46
N ALA A 40 -2.30 -7.08 -7.43
CA ALA A 40 -2.78 -8.42 -7.72
C ALA A 40 -1.64 -9.34 -8.21
N ALA A 41 -0.89 -8.88 -9.21
CA ALA A 41 0.28 -9.59 -9.74
C ALA A 41 1.35 -9.82 -8.67
N MET A 42 1.50 -8.91 -7.71
CA MET A 42 2.45 -9.09 -6.61
C MET A 42 2.06 -10.26 -5.70
N TRP A 43 0.79 -10.38 -5.31
CA TRP A 43 0.31 -11.52 -4.53
C TRP A 43 0.41 -12.82 -5.32
N GLU A 44 0.07 -12.78 -6.60
CA GLU A 44 0.14 -13.92 -7.51
C GLU A 44 1.58 -14.44 -7.65
N VAL A 45 2.57 -13.55 -7.87
CA VAL A 45 3.99 -13.92 -7.95
C VAL A 45 4.48 -14.61 -6.69
N VAL A 46 4.20 -14.06 -5.50
CA VAL A 46 4.70 -14.67 -4.25
C VAL A 46 4.02 -16.00 -3.95
N VAL A 47 2.72 -16.14 -4.26
CA VAL A 47 1.99 -17.40 -4.09
C VAL A 47 2.51 -18.48 -5.04
N LEU A 48 2.60 -18.17 -6.34
CA LEU A 48 3.13 -19.10 -7.34
C LEU A 48 4.56 -19.49 -7.01
N HIS A 49 5.41 -18.52 -6.66
CA HIS A 49 6.77 -18.80 -6.24
C HIS A 49 6.82 -19.72 -5.02
N GLY A 50 6.10 -19.37 -3.94
CA GLY A 50 6.09 -20.20 -2.74
C GLY A 50 5.63 -21.63 -2.99
N LEU A 51 4.55 -21.82 -3.77
CA LEU A 51 4.06 -23.16 -4.13
C LEU A 51 5.07 -23.94 -4.98
N SER A 52 5.75 -23.27 -5.91
CA SER A 52 6.80 -23.90 -6.74
C SER A 52 7.96 -24.48 -5.93
N ARG A 53 8.15 -24.02 -4.68
CA ARG A 53 9.17 -24.53 -3.77
C ARG A 53 8.70 -25.74 -2.95
N CYS A 54 7.40 -26.00 -2.91
CA CYS A 54 6.80 -27.08 -2.11
C CYS A 54 6.46 -28.33 -2.93
N GLY A 55 6.25 -28.20 -4.23
CA GLY A 55 5.80 -29.30 -5.10
C GLY A 55 5.83 -28.94 -6.57
N ALA A 56 5.23 -29.79 -7.40
CA ALA A 56 5.09 -29.53 -8.82
C ALA A 56 3.96 -28.52 -9.06
N LEU A 57 4.33 -27.36 -9.61
CA LEU A 57 3.40 -26.29 -9.94
C LEU A 57 3.26 -26.16 -11.45
N ARG A 58 2.00 -26.10 -11.90
CA ARG A 58 1.63 -25.65 -13.25
C ARG A 58 0.69 -24.45 -13.10
N SER A 59 0.74 -23.53 -14.06
CA SER A 59 -0.10 -22.33 -14.07
C SER A 59 -0.94 -22.27 -15.33
N GLU A 60 -2.11 -21.65 -15.25
CA GLU A 60 -3.06 -21.45 -16.35
C GLU A 60 -3.46 -22.72 -17.11
N VAL A 61 -3.50 -23.87 -16.42
CA VAL A 61 -3.92 -25.15 -17.02
C VAL A 61 -5.41 -25.08 -17.34
N ALA A 62 -5.76 -25.32 -18.61
CA ALA A 62 -7.16 -25.27 -19.04
C ALA A 62 -7.98 -26.41 -18.44
N LEU A 63 -9.07 -26.05 -17.76
CA LEU A 63 -10.13 -26.98 -17.34
C LEU A 63 -10.94 -27.45 -18.55
N ALA A 64 -11.72 -28.51 -18.37
CA ALA A 64 -12.69 -28.96 -19.38
C ALA A 64 -13.69 -27.86 -19.78
N SER A 65 -13.90 -26.86 -18.91
CA SER A 65 -14.74 -25.70 -19.18
C SER A 65 -14.06 -24.60 -20.03
N GLY A 66 -12.78 -24.77 -20.40
CA GLY A 66 -11.95 -23.79 -21.10
C GLY A 66 -11.38 -22.68 -20.21
N ARG A 67 -11.78 -22.61 -18.95
CA ARG A 67 -11.21 -21.69 -17.95
C ARG A 67 -9.81 -22.11 -17.56
N ARG A 68 -8.98 -21.15 -17.16
CA ARG A 68 -7.57 -21.36 -16.80
C ARG A 68 -7.33 -20.80 -15.40
N PRO A 69 -7.45 -21.62 -14.36
CA PRO A 69 -7.08 -21.24 -13.00
C PRO A 69 -5.58 -20.96 -12.91
N ASP A 70 -5.21 -20.08 -11.99
CA ASP A 70 -3.81 -19.67 -11.82
C ASP A 70 -2.91 -20.82 -11.33
N ILE A 71 -3.47 -21.79 -10.60
CA ILE A 71 -2.72 -22.85 -9.90
C ILE A 71 -3.28 -24.23 -10.24
N HIS A 72 -2.37 -25.12 -10.63
CA HIS A 72 -2.52 -26.57 -10.53
C HIS A 72 -1.29 -27.12 -9.79
N PHE A 73 -1.49 -27.59 -8.56
CA PHE A 73 -0.41 -27.98 -7.65
C PHE A 73 -0.47 -29.48 -7.32
N GLU A 74 0.69 -30.13 -7.29
CA GLU A 74 0.86 -31.54 -6.97
C GLU A 74 2.04 -31.77 -6.01
N GLN A 75 1.82 -32.57 -4.97
CA GLN A 75 2.84 -32.98 -4.00
C GLN A 75 2.58 -34.42 -3.57
N GLY A 76 3.25 -35.38 -4.22
CA GLY A 76 2.95 -36.81 -4.01
C GLY A 76 1.54 -37.15 -4.47
N GLU A 77 0.76 -37.83 -3.63
CA GLU A 77 -0.65 -38.20 -3.91
C GLU A 77 -1.63 -37.03 -3.68
N TYR A 78 -1.14 -35.88 -3.20
CA TYR A 78 -1.95 -34.72 -2.88
C TYR A 78 -1.90 -33.71 -4.03
N SER A 79 -3.07 -33.24 -4.49
CA SER A 79 -3.17 -32.22 -5.52
C SER A 79 -4.34 -31.28 -5.29
N PHE A 80 -4.22 -30.05 -5.80
CA PHE A 80 -5.32 -29.11 -5.81
C PHE A 80 -5.26 -28.15 -6.99
N THR A 81 -6.45 -27.72 -7.42
CA THR A 81 -6.62 -26.61 -8.36
C THR A 81 -6.99 -25.36 -7.58
N GLY A 82 -6.39 -24.22 -7.90
CA GLY A 82 -6.69 -22.99 -7.22
C GLY A 82 -6.53 -21.75 -8.07
N ASP A 83 -6.99 -20.65 -7.51
CA ASP A 83 -6.98 -19.36 -8.19
C ASP A 83 -6.69 -18.25 -7.16
N VAL A 84 -5.90 -17.26 -7.58
CA VAL A 84 -5.42 -16.17 -6.74
C VAL A 84 -6.25 -14.91 -7.02
N THR A 85 -6.64 -14.23 -5.95
CA THR A 85 -7.31 -12.94 -6.06
C THR A 85 -6.77 -11.96 -5.04
N THR A 86 -6.89 -10.67 -5.33
CA THR A 86 -6.63 -9.61 -4.36
C THR A 86 -7.91 -8.85 -4.06
N VAL A 87 -8.15 -8.56 -2.78
CA VAL A 87 -9.37 -7.90 -2.31
C VAL A 87 -9.03 -6.56 -1.67
N SER A 88 -9.75 -5.51 -2.04
CA SER A 88 -9.61 -4.16 -1.46
C SER A 88 -10.97 -3.51 -1.29
N ASP A 89 -11.04 -2.47 -0.45
CA ASP A 89 -12.22 -1.64 -0.27
C ASP A 89 -12.34 -0.50 -1.29
N GLU A 90 -11.51 -0.46 -2.33
CA GLU A 90 -11.50 0.63 -3.34
C GLU A 90 -12.87 0.86 -3.99
N GLY A 91 -13.65 -0.21 -4.17
CA GLY A 91 -15.03 -0.10 -4.66
C GLY A 91 -15.94 0.68 -3.71
N LEU A 92 -15.74 0.53 -2.40
CA LEU A 92 -16.41 1.30 -1.36
C LEU A 92 -15.85 2.73 -1.29
N ASP A 93 -14.53 2.91 -1.36
CA ASP A 93 -13.90 4.23 -1.34
C ASP A 93 -14.36 5.10 -2.52
N ARG A 94 -14.55 4.50 -3.70
CA ARG A 94 -15.12 5.20 -4.86
C ARG A 94 -16.52 5.75 -4.59
N ASP A 95 -17.32 5.04 -3.80
CA ASP A 95 -18.66 5.45 -3.40
C ASP A 95 -18.63 6.42 -2.20
N ASN A 96 -17.48 6.57 -1.54
CA ASN A 96 -17.26 7.41 -0.35
C ASN A 96 -16.03 8.32 -0.56
N PRO A 97 -16.07 9.31 -1.47
CA PRO A 97 -14.89 10.05 -1.95
C PRO A 97 -14.40 11.13 -0.96
N PHE A 98 -14.04 10.71 0.25
CA PHE A 98 -13.57 11.59 1.32
C PHE A 98 -12.25 12.27 0.96
N GLN A 99 -11.27 11.51 0.44
CA GLN A 99 -9.96 12.05 0.10
C GLN A 99 -10.07 13.07 -1.02
N GLU A 100 -10.84 12.78 -2.08
CA GLU A 100 -11.05 13.73 -3.17
C GLU A 100 -11.75 15.02 -2.70
N LEU A 101 -12.68 14.92 -1.74
CA LEU A 101 -13.30 16.12 -1.14
C LEU A 101 -12.26 16.95 -0.39
N SER A 102 -11.45 16.31 0.45
CA SER A 102 -10.37 16.96 1.20
C SER A 102 -9.38 17.67 0.27
N ASP A 103 -8.91 16.98 -0.77
CA ASP A 103 -7.96 17.52 -1.75
C ASP A 103 -8.54 18.71 -2.54
N LEU A 104 -9.84 18.67 -2.87
CA LEU A 104 -10.52 19.78 -3.54
C LEU A 104 -10.67 20.99 -2.62
N ILE A 105 -10.92 20.79 -1.33
CA ILE A 105 -10.99 21.88 -0.34
C ILE A 105 -9.60 22.48 -0.12
N GLU A 106 -8.56 21.66 0.01
CA GLU A 106 -7.17 22.14 0.07
C GLU A 106 -6.80 22.93 -1.19
N SER A 107 -7.19 22.46 -2.37
CA SER A 107 -6.99 23.19 -3.62
C SER A 107 -7.67 24.56 -3.63
N VAL A 108 -8.83 24.70 -2.97
CA VAL A 108 -9.50 26.00 -2.80
C VAL A 108 -8.72 26.89 -1.83
N LYS A 109 -8.24 26.34 -0.70
CA LYS A 109 -7.41 27.08 0.27
C LYS A 109 -6.16 27.64 -0.40
N SER A 110 -5.43 26.81 -1.14
CA SER A 110 -4.22 27.23 -1.86
C SER A 110 -4.50 28.34 -2.87
N LYS A 111 -5.65 28.29 -3.58
CA LYS A 111 -6.05 29.36 -4.54
C LYS A 111 -6.46 30.68 -3.87
N LEU A 112 -6.70 30.67 -2.56
CA LEU A 112 -7.04 31.84 -1.78
C LEU A 112 -5.86 32.32 -0.92
N ASP A 113 -4.66 31.78 -1.16
CA ASP A 113 -3.44 32.08 -0.39
C ASP A 113 -3.61 31.85 1.12
N LEU A 114 -4.49 30.91 1.51
CA LEU A 114 -4.63 30.50 2.91
C LEU A 114 -3.45 29.61 3.31
N PRO A 115 -3.02 29.63 4.60
CA PRO A 115 -1.90 28.82 5.05
C PRO A 115 -2.11 27.32 4.79
N ILE A 116 -0.99 26.62 4.58
CA ILE A 116 -0.94 25.16 4.47
C ILE A 116 -1.35 24.56 5.83
N GLY A 117 -2.15 23.49 5.81
CA GLY A 117 -2.63 22.84 7.03
C GLY A 117 -3.86 23.50 7.66
N GLY A 118 -4.26 23.04 8.85
CA GLY A 118 -5.34 23.62 9.63
C GLY A 118 -6.77 23.32 9.14
N LEU A 119 -6.93 22.53 8.08
CA LEU A 119 -8.25 22.02 7.67
C LEU A 119 -8.67 20.89 8.61
N ASP A 120 -9.87 20.94 9.17
CA ASP A 120 -10.54 19.81 9.80
C ASP A 120 -11.86 19.52 9.07
N LEU A 121 -11.99 18.32 8.48
CA LEU A 121 -13.15 17.87 7.73
C LEU A 121 -13.87 16.72 8.45
N GLN A 122 -15.06 16.97 8.99
CA GLN A 122 -15.85 15.96 9.69
C GLN A 122 -17.07 15.56 8.87
N VAL A 123 -17.09 14.34 8.35
CA VAL A 123 -18.17 13.86 7.48
C VAL A 123 -19.14 12.96 8.24
N ARG A 124 -20.43 13.19 8.06
CA ARG A 124 -21.50 12.36 8.65
C ARG A 124 -21.88 11.22 7.70
N SER A 125 -22.44 10.13 8.23
CA SER A 125 -22.89 9.00 7.42
C SER A 125 -24.42 8.85 7.41
N LYS A 126 -24.92 8.14 6.39
CA LYS A 126 -26.27 7.60 6.32
C LYS A 126 -26.18 6.10 6.55
N VAL A 127 -27.05 5.57 7.43
CA VAL A 127 -27.16 4.14 7.68
C VAL A 127 -28.46 3.62 7.08
N GLU A 128 -28.35 2.70 6.14
CA GLU A 128 -29.47 1.98 5.55
C GLU A 128 -29.67 0.65 6.30
N HIS A 129 -30.87 0.46 6.84
CA HIS A 129 -31.26 -0.79 7.50
C HIS A 129 -31.99 -1.69 6.51
N THR A 130 -31.49 -2.90 6.34
CA THR A 130 -32.13 -3.93 5.50
C THR A 130 -32.44 -5.17 6.35
N LYS A 131 -33.30 -6.07 5.84
CA LYS A 131 -33.55 -7.37 6.49
C LYS A 131 -32.29 -8.21 6.67
N ARG A 132 -31.23 -7.95 5.89
CA ARG A 132 -29.97 -8.71 5.90
C ARG A 132 -28.88 -8.08 6.77
N GLY A 133 -29.09 -6.85 7.26
CA GLY A 133 -28.13 -6.09 8.05
C GLY A 133 -28.09 -4.61 7.68
N ARG A 134 -27.09 -3.90 8.20
CA ARG A 134 -26.91 -2.46 8.01
C ARG A 134 -25.95 -2.18 6.85
N ARG A 135 -26.01 -1.00 6.25
CA ARG A 135 -24.99 -0.47 5.33
C ARG A 135 -24.77 1.01 5.65
N SER A 136 -23.53 1.39 5.93
CA SER A 136 -23.13 2.78 6.15
C SER A 136 -22.52 3.36 4.87
N THR A 137 -22.93 4.57 4.50
CA THR A 137 -22.34 5.34 3.40
C THR A 137 -22.16 6.78 3.84
N LEU A 138 -21.05 7.41 3.49
CA LEU A 138 -20.80 8.81 3.79
C LEU A 138 -21.78 9.72 3.07
N ARG A 139 -22.24 10.78 3.73
CA ARG A 139 -23.09 11.81 3.12
C ARG A 139 -22.21 12.80 2.36
N ILE A 140 -21.58 12.32 1.30
CA ILE A 140 -20.76 13.11 0.36
C ILE A 140 -21.40 13.03 -1.02
N PRO A 141 -21.39 14.12 -1.82
CA PRO A 141 -21.83 14.04 -3.21
C PRO A 141 -21.05 12.98 -4.01
N PRO A 142 -21.67 12.36 -5.03
CA PRO A 142 -20.97 11.44 -5.91
C PRO A 142 -19.71 12.07 -6.52
N ARG A 143 -18.66 11.27 -6.73
CA ARG A 143 -17.37 11.73 -7.26
C ARG A 143 -17.49 12.60 -8.53
N LYS A 144 -18.44 12.28 -9.40
CA LYS A 144 -18.69 13.01 -10.66
C LYS A 144 -19.20 14.44 -10.46
N SER A 145 -19.94 14.71 -9.39
CA SER A 145 -20.49 16.03 -9.03
C SER A 145 -19.65 16.76 -7.99
N LEU A 146 -18.64 16.11 -7.41
CA LEU A 146 -17.91 16.63 -6.25
C LEU A 146 -17.16 17.94 -6.55
N ALA A 147 -16.49 18.03 -7.69
CA ALA A 147 -15.77 19.24 -8.09
C ALA A 147 -16.70 20.43 -8.31
N GLU A 148 -17.86 20.20 -8.94
CA GLU A 148 -18.88 21.24 -9.11
C GLU A 148 -19.45 21.67 -7.77
N PHE A 149 -19.79 20.72 -6.90
CA PHE A 149 -20.30 20.98 -5.56
C PHE A 149 -19.34 21.84 -4.73
N VAL A 150 -18.04 21.50 -4.71
CA VAL A 150 -17.02 22.31 -4.01
C VAL A 150 -16.97 23.73 -4.57
N ARG A 151 -17.02 23.87 -5.91
CA ARG A 151 -16.97 25.18 -6.58
C ARG A 151 -18.18 26.05 -6.26
N THR A 152 -19.38 25.48 -6.16
CA THR A 152 -20.63 26.23 -6.00
C THR A 152 -21.03 26.44 -4.55
N GLU A 153 -20.81 25.44 -3.68
CA GLU A 153 -21.30 25.48 -2.29
C GLU A 153 -20.22 25.86 -1.28
N ILE A 154 -18.98 25.38 -1.46
CA ILE A 154 -17.93 25.50 -0.44
C ILE A 154 -17.04 26.71 -0.73
N ALA A 155 -16.47 26.80 -1.94
CA ALA A 155 -15.49 27.82 -2.29
C ALA A 155 -15.99 29.27 -2.11
N PRO A 156 -17.25 29.62 -2.43
CA PRO A 156 -17.76 30.97 -2.19
C PRO A 156 -17.79 31.32 -0.70
N ARG A 157 -18.18 30.37 0.16
CA ARG A 157 -18.27 30.57 1.62
C ARG A 157 -16.90 30.72 2.27
N ILE A 158 -15.91 29.92 1.84
CA ILE A 158 -14.51 30.08 2.27
C ILE A 158 -14.02 31.48 1.87
N ARG A 159 -14.25 31.89 0.61
CA ARG A 159 -13.81 33.19 0.10
C ARG A 159 -14.46 34.35 0.84
N GLU A 160 -15.74 34.27 1.15
CA GLU A 160 -16.49 35.30 1.88
C GLU A 160 -15.92 35.48 3.30
N GLN A 161 -15.79 34.40 4.07
CA GLN A 161 -15.25 34.46 5.43
C GLN A 161 -13.78 34.92 5.45
N ALA A 162 -12.96 34.44 4.52
CA ALA A 162 -11.57 34.87 4.39
C ALA A 162 -11.45 36.38 4.07
N LYS A 163 -12.26 36.90 3.15
CA LYS A 163 -12.30 38.34 2.84
C LYS A 163 -12.80 39.19 4.01
N ALA A 164 -13.72 38.65 4.80
CA ALA A 164 -14.22 39.29 6.01
C ALA A 164 -13.24 39.22 7.19
N GLY A 165 -12.09 38.55 7.05
CA GLY A 165 -11.13 38.34 8.13
C GLY A 165 -11.68 37.46 9.27
N THR A 166 -12.71 36.66 9.01
CA THR A 166 -13.35 35.81 10.02
C THR A 166 -12.58 34.49 10.15
N TYR A 167 -11.96 34.28 11.32
CA TYR A 167 -11.27 33.05 11.67
C TYR A 167 -11.73 32.52 13.04
N PRO A 168 -11.84 31.19 13.22
CA PRO A 168 -11.67 30.14 12.21
C PRO A 168 -12.79 30.16 11.16
N ILE A 169 -12.48 29.81 9.91
CA ILE A 169 -13.51 29.66 8.87
C ILE A 169 -14.31 28.42 9.21
N ARG A 170 -15.63 28.54 9.34
CA ARG A 170 -16.53 27.43 9.67
C ARG A 170 -17.64 27.33 8.65
N ILE A 171 -17.79 26.14 8.06
CA ILE A 171 -18.84 25.86 7.09
C ILE A 171 -19.52 24.56 7.51
N GLU A 172 -20.80 24.67 7.86
CA GLU A 172 -21.68 23.52 8.01
C GLU A 172 -22.46 23.30 6.70
N ILE A 173 -22.45 22.07 6.23
CA ILE A 173 -23.33 21.59 5.16
C ILE A 173 -24.17 20.48 5.76
N ASP A 174 -25.49 20.67 5.79
CA ASP A 174 -26.44 19.59 6.03
C ASP A 174 -27.66 19.79 5.12
N ASN A 175 -27.71 19.02 4.04
CA ASN A 175 -28.80 19.04 3.08
C ASN A 175 -29.07 17.64 2.54
N SER A 176 -30.06 17.48 1.66
CA SER A 176 -30.44 16.17 1.13
C SER A 176 -29.32 15.43 0.38
N GLN A 177 -28.27 16.13 -0.08
CA GLN A 177 -27.16 15.55 -0.86
C GLN A 177 -25.87 15.35 -0.05
N ALA A 178 -25.63 16.14 0.99
CA ALA A 178 -24.36 16.15 1.72
C ALA A 178 -24.55 16.49 3.21
N SER A 179 -23.68 15.97 4.06
CA SER A 179 -23.63 16.32 5.48
C SER A 179 -22.23 16.22 6.08
N PHE A 180 -21.63 17.37 6.33
CA PHE A 180 -20.29 17.50 6.90
C PHE A 180 -19.99 18.90 7.38
N ASP A 181 -18.98 19.00 8.24
CA ASP A 181 -18.45 20.24 8.79
C ASP A 181 -17.03 20.46 8.28
N ILE A 182 -16.73 21.71 7.91
CA ILE A 182 -15.39 22.17 7.53
C ILE A 182 -14.99 23.26 8.52
N THR A 183 -13.85 23.05 9.18
CA THR A 183 -13.16 24.09 9.93
C THR A 183 -11.81 24.36 9.30
N ILE A 184 -11.45 25.62 9.08
CA ILE A 184 -10.09 26.01 8.67
C ILE A 184 -9.54 26.96 9.73
N ASP A 185 -8.60 26.42 10.51
CA ASP A 185 -7.88 27.12 11.56
C ASP A 185 -6.37 26.84 11.46
N PRO A 186 -5.61 27.67 10.75
CA PRO A 186 -4.17 27.48 10.60
C PRO A 186 -3.39 27.73 11.90
N THR A 187 -4.01 28.30 12.95
CA THR A 187 -3.36 28.55 14.24
C THR A 187 -3.40 27.34 15.17
N ASN A 188 -4.39 26.47 14.98
CA ASN A 188 -4.59 25.30 15.83
C ASN A 188 -3.68 24.12 15.44
N SER A 189 -3.37 23.96 14.16
CA SER A 189 -2.53 22.87 13.68
C SER A 189 -1.85 23.21 12.35
N PRO A 190 -0.54 22.92 12.19
CA PRO A 190 0.12 22.99 10.88
C PRO A 190 -0.28 21.82 9.96
N TYR A 191 -1.07 20.86 10.45
CA TYR A 191 -1.56 19.70 9.72
C TYR A 191 -3.06 19.79 9.49
N SER A 192 -3.52 19.23 8.37
CA SER A 192 -4.93 19.02 8.09
C SER A 192 -5.38 17.67 8.68
N SER A 193 -6.55 17.66 9.31
CA SER A 193 -7.21 16.52 9.90
C SER A 193 -8.61 16.31 9.31
N GLY A 194 -9.21 15.19 9.68
CA GLY A 194 -10.61 14.93 9.37
C GLY A 194 -11.01 13.55 9.86
N GLY A 195 -12.32 13.29 9.81
CA GLY A 195 -12.90 12.07 10.32
C GLY A 195 -14.20 11.72 9.64
N TYR A 196 -14.52 10.44 9.63
CA TYR A 196 -15.80 9.93 9.15
C TYR A 196 -16.18 8.64 9.87
N PRO A 197 -17.48 8.35 10.05
CA PRO A 197 -17.94 7.06 10.56
C PRO A 197 -17.49 5.92 9.64
N PRO A 198 -17.12 4.75 10.21
CA PRO A 198 -16.65 3.61 9.41
C PRO A 198 -17.74 3.14 8.42
N TYR A 199 -17.34 2.88 7.18
CA TYR A 199 -18.20 2.37 6.10
C TYR A 199 -17.71 1.05 5.48
N SER A 200 -16.43 0.71 5.70
CA SER A 200 -15.72 -0.45 5.14
C SER A 200 -15.92 -1.73 5.94
N LYS A 201 -16.29 -1.64 7.24
CA LYS A 201 -16.58 -2.82 8.07
C LYS A 201 -17.89 -3.49 7.63
N PRO A 202 -17.86 -4.77 7.19
CA PRO A 202 -19.05 -5.42 6.68
C PRO A 202 -20.02 -5.79 7.81
N SER A 203 -21.30 -5.49 7.63
CA SER A 203 -22.40 -5.95 8.50
C SER A 203 -23.32 -6.97 7.81
N ILE A 204 -22.99 -7.38 6.58
CA ILE A 204 -23.73 -8.35 5.77
C ILE A 204 -22.75 -9.36 5.16
N LYS A 205 -22.97 -10.66 5.40
CA LYS A 205 -22.04 -11.76 5.03
C LYS A 205 -21.81 -11.89 3.53
N ASP A 206 -22.83 -11.66 2.71
CA ASP A 206 -22.83 -11.85 1.26
C ASP A 206 -22.77 -10.53 0.45
N ARG A 207 -22.63 -9.39 1.13
CA ARG A 207 -22.52 -8.06 0.51
C ARG A 207 -21.31 -7.30 1.04
N ASN A 208 -20.14 -7.77 0.64
CA ASN A 208 -18.85 -7.16 0.93
C ASN A 208 -17.84 -7.50 -0.18
N PRO A 209 -16.71 -6.77 -0.26
CA PRO A 209 -15.70 -7.00 -1.28
C PRO A 209 -15.11 -8.42 -1.27
N LEU A 210 -14.84 -8.98 -0.08
CA LEU A 210 -14.31 -10.33 0.06
C LEU A 210 -15.25 -11.39 -0.52
N TYR A 211 -16.52 -11.40 -0.12
CA TYR A 211 -17.52 -12.35 -0.65
C TYR A 211 -17.67 -12.22 -2.17
N SER A 212 -17.66 -10.98 -2.69
CA SER A 212 -17.81 -10.73 -4.13
C SER A 212 -16.63 -11.32 -4.93
N ALA A 213 -15.40 -11.17 -4.42
CA ALA A 213 -14.21 -11.76 -5.03
C ALA A 213 -14.21 -13.29 -4.92
N LEU A 214 -14.51 -13.83 -3.74
CA LEU A 214 -14.60 -15.27 -3.52
C LEU A 214 -15.64 -15.92 -4.43
N ARG A 215 -16.82 -15.29 -4.58
CA ARG A 215 -17.85 -15.73 -5.51
C ARG A 215 -17.35 -15.75 -6.95
N SER A 216 -16.70 -14.67 -7.41
CA SER A 216 -16.17 -14.60 -8.76
C SER A 216 -15.15 -15.70 -9.04
N LYS A 217 -14.28 -16.02 -8.07
CA LYS A 217 -13.30 -17.10 -8.22
C LYS A 217 -13.93 -18.49 -8.09
N ALA A 218 -14.97 -18.66 -7.28
CA ALA A 218 -15.73 -19.91 -7.24
C ALA A 218 -16.43 -20.19 -8.59
N GLU A 219 -16.90 -19.15 -9.29
CA GLU A 219 -17.43 -19.27 -10.65
C GLU A 219 -16.32 -19.58 -11.68
N GLN A 220 -15.10 -19.04 -11.48
CA GLN A 220 -13.91 -19.32 -12.30
C GLN A 220 -13.42 -20.77 -12.16
N LEU A 221 -13.51 -21.34 -10.96
CA LEU A 221 -13.06 -22.70 -10.65
C LEU A 221 -14.11 -23.77 -11.00
N ARG A 222 -15.23 -23.40 -11.62
CA ARG A 222 -16.30 -24.33 -11.95
C ARG A 222 -15.80 -25.41 -12.93
N GLY A 223 -15.92 -26.66 -12.50
CA GLY A 223 -15.50 -27.83 -13.27
C GLY A 223 -14.05 -28.26 -13.02
N ALA A 224 -13.38 -27.70 -12.01
CA ALA A 224 -12.15 -28.26 -11.48
C ALA A 224 -12.45 -29.62 -10.81
N GLU A 225 -11.50 -30.55 -10.93
CA GLU A 225 -11.57 -31.87 -10.29
C GLU A 225 -10.64 -31.90 -9.07
N GLY A 226 -11.00 -32.73 -8.08
CA GLY A 226 -10.23 -32.84 -6.84
C GLY A 226 -10.37 -31.62 -5.94
N LEU A 227 -9.38 -31.42 -5.07
CA LEU A 227 -9.39 -30.34 -4.09
C LEU A 227 -9.34 -28.98 -4.82
N THR A 228 -10.29 -28.11 -4.52
CA THR A 228 -10.43 -26.81 -5.19
C THR A 228 -10.41 -25.69 -4.17
N GLY A 229 -9.63 -24.63 -4.39
CA GLY A 229 -9.58 -23.53 -3.43
C GLY A 229 -9.21 -22.17 -3.98
N ILE A 230 -9.37 -21.16 -3.13
CA ILE A 230 -9.14 -19.76 -3.49
C ILE A 230 -8.08 -19.20 -2.54
N ILE A 231 -7.05 -18.56 -3.10
CA ILE A 231 -6.02 -17.86 -2.32
C ILE A 231 -6.27 -16.36 -2.45
N VAL A 232 -6.47 -15.68 -1.33
CA VAL A 232 -6.81 -14.26 -1.26
C VAL A 232 -5.63 -13.48 -0.71
N GLY A 233 -5.06 -12.58 -1.50
CA GLY A 233 -4.14 -11.55 -1.04
C GLY A 233 -4.88 -10.29 -0.56
N ASP A 234 -4.44 -9.73 0.55
CA ASP A 234 -4.99 -8.48 1.07
C ASP A 234 -4.50 -7.27 0.26
N GLY A 235 -5.44 -6.49 -0.27
CA GLY A 235 -5.20 -5.24 -0.97
C GLY A 235 -5.55 -4.00 -0.15
N GLY A 236 -5.70 -4.14 1.17
CA GLY A 236 -6.22 -3.12 2.08
C GLY A 236 -7.73 -3.24 2.25
N CYS A 237 -8.23 -4.44 2.53
CA CYS A 237 -9.65 -4.68 2.82
C CYS A 237 -9.87 -4.86 4.32
N ASP A 238 -10.79 -4.08 4.89
CA ASP A 238 -11.13 -4.12 6.31
C ASP A 238 -11.82 -5.42 6.75
N SER A 239 -12.36 -6.18 5.80
CA SER A 239 -12.89 -7.52 6.09
C SER A 239 -11.80 -8.59 6.26
N ILE A 240 -10.56 -8.27 5.91
CA ILE A 240 -9.38 -9.12 6.03
C ILE A 240 -8.48 -8.62 7.17
N SER A 241 -8.30 -7.31 7.30
CA SER A 241 -7.46 -6.74 8.36
C SER A 241 -8.07 -7.02 9.74
N GLY A 242 -7.30 -7.64 10.64
CA GLY A 242 -7.72 -8.04 11.99
C GLY A 242 -8.07 -6.90 12.95
N SER A 243 -8.40 -5.70 12.45
CA SER A 243 -8.82 -4.53 13.22
C SER A 243 -10.07 -4.86 14.01
N ARG A 244 -9.87 -5.14 15.32
CA ARG A 244 -10.86 -5.46 16.37
C ARG A 244 -12.28 -5.26 15.87
N ALA A 245 -12.94 -6.38 15.55
CA ALA A 245 -14.33 -6.37 15.19
C ALA A 245 -15.09 -5.58 16.26
N ASN A 246 -15.79 -4.52 15.85
CA ASN A 246 -16.94 -4.11 16.64
C ASN A 246 -17.86 -5.32 16.72
N TRP A 247 -18.54 -5.51 17.84
CA TRP A 247 -19.47 -6.62 18.08
C TRP A 247 -20.56 -6.77 16.98
N GLU A 248 -20.79 -5.74 16.16
CA GLU A 248 -21.71 -5.74 15.02
C GLU A 248 -21.09 -6.15 13.66
N ALA A 249 -19.76 -6.25 13.54
CA ALA A 249 -19.08 -6.53 12.27
C ALA A 249 -19.01 -8.04 11.98
N VAL A 250 -19.24 -8.40 10.71
CA VAL A 250 -19.10 -9.77 10.22
C VAL A 250 -17.62 -10.11 10.07
N SER A 251 -17.18 -11.22 10.65
CA SER A 251 -15.79 -11.67 10.54
C SER A 251 -15.46 -12.32 9.20
N THR A 252 -14.17 -12.35 8.83
CA THR A 252 -13.65 -13.10 7.67
C THR A 252 -14.15 -14.54 7.66
N GLY A 253 -14.08 -15.23 8.80
CA GLY A 253 -14.56 -16.61 8.94
C GLY A 253 -16.06 -16.74 8.65
N GLN A 254 -16.90 -15.82 9.12
CA GLN A 254 -18.34 -15.85 8.82
C GLN A 254 -18.64 -15.61 7.33
N ILE A 255 -17.85 -14.78 6.64
CA ILE A 255 -17.97 -14.55 5.20
C ILE A 255 -17.58 -15.82 4.42
N VAL A 256 -16.47 -16.44 4.79
CA VAL A 256 -15.98 -17.67 4.14
C VAL A 256 -16.93 -18.85 4.41
N SER A 257 -17.47 -18.99 5.63
CA SER A 257 -18.49 -20.01 5.91
C SER A 257 -19.74 -19.83 5.04
N GLU A 258 -20.15 -18.58 4.78
CA GLU A 258 -21.28 -18.31 3.87
C GLU A 258 -20.95 -18.66 2.41
N LEU A 259 -19.69 -18.51 1.98
CA LEU A 259 -19.23 -19.01 0.69
C LEU A 259 -19.35 -20.54 0.62
N PHE A 260 -18.77 -21.27 1.58
CA PHE A 260 -18.81 -22.74 1.59
C PHE A 260 -20.25 -23.27 1.60
N ARG A 261 -21.17 -22.57 2.27
CA ARG A 261 -22.60 -22.91 2.27
C ARG A 261 -23.23 -22.82 0.88
N GLN A 262 -22.82 -21.85 0.06
CA GLN A 262 -23.41 -21.60 -1.27
C GLN A 262 -22.67 -22.30 -2.42
N TYR A 263 -21.36 -22.51 -2.30
CA TYR A 263 -20.51 -23.11 -3.32
C TYR A 263 -19.88 -24.38 -2.77
N THR A 264 -20.53 -25.53 -2.96
CA THR A 264 -20.03 -26.83 -2.49
C THR A 264 -18.78 -27.31 -3.22
N SER A 265 -18.47 -26.71 -4.37
CA SER A 265 -17.29 -27.02 -5.20
C SER A 265 -15.99 -26.39 -4.72
N ILE A 266 -15.99 -25.66 -3.60
CA ILE A 266 -14.79 -25.03 -3.03
C ILE A 266 -14.48 -25.68 -1.70
N ASP A 267 -13.27 -26.22 -1.55
CA ASP A 267 -12.86 -26.99 -0.37
C ASP A 267 -12.10 -26.14 0.64
N PHE A 268 -11.36 -25.14 0.17
CA PHE A 268 -10.60 -24.26 1.05
C PHE A 268 -10.52 -22.82 0.55
N VAL A 269 -10.26 -21.91 1.49
CA VAL A 269 -9.89 -20.51 1.24
C VAL A 269 -8.70 -20.18 2.11
N LEU A 270 -7.61 -19.70 1.51
CA LEU A 270 -6.45 -19.17 2.22
C LEU A 270 -6.47 -17.65 2.12
N VAL A 271 -6.49 -16.95 3.25
CA VAL A 271 -6.40 -15.49 3.29
C VAL A 271 -5.03 -15.07 3.77
N LEU A 272 -4.33 -14.26 2.97
CA LEU A 272 -2.98 -13.75 3.19
C LEU A 272 -3.05 -12.24 3.43
N SER A 273 -2.51 -11.77 4.55
CA SER A 273 -2.40 -10.34 4.87
C SER A 273 -1.03 -10.04 5.50
N VAL A 274 -0.75 -8.76 5.76
CA VAL A 274 0.46 -8.34 6.46
C VAL A 274 0.06 -7.86 7.84
N ASP A 275 0.57 -8.56 8.86
CA ASP A 275 0.45 -8.19 10.25
C ASP A 275 1.53 -7.17 10.61
N GLU A 276 1.13 -6.04 11.20
CA GLU A 276 2.03 -5.01 11.71
C GLU A 276 2.14 -5.14 13.23
N THR A 277 3.34 -5.43 13.73
CA THR A 277 3.64 -5.37 15.16
C THR A 277 4.48 -4.14 15.44
N ARG A 278 3.99 -3.25 16.30
CA ARG A 278 4.78 -2.10 16.76
C ARG A 278 5.48 -2.46 18.06
N GLY A 279 6.81 -2.28 18.09
CA GLY A 279 7.55 -2.22 19.35
C GLY A 279 7.02 -1.09 20.24
N GLY A 280 7.39 -1.08 21.53
CA GLY A 280 6.97 -0.05 22.49
C GLY A 280 7.29 1.40 22.07
N TRP A 281 7.02 2.37 22.94
CA TRP A 281 7.01 3.86 22.80
C TRP A 281 7.84 4.59 21.70
N ALA A 282 8.84 3.98 21.07
CA ALA A 282 9.46 4.48 19.85
C ALA A 282 8.62 4.10 18.60
N LEU A 283 7.93 5.09 18.03
CA LEU A 283 7.13 5.03 16.79
C LEU A 283 7.90 4.63 15.50
N ARG A 284 9.11 4.05 15.60
CA ARG A 284 10.03 3.86 14.46
C ARG A 284 10.21 2.42 14.00
N ASP A 285 9.97 1.42 14.86
CA ASP A 285 10.25 0.02 14.52
C ASP A 285 8.95 -0.79 14.45
N ALA A 286 8.19 -0.59 13.37
CA ALA A 286 7.13 -1.52 12.99
C ALA A 286 7.77 -2.73 12.28
N THR A 287 7.51 -3.93 12.79
CA THR A 287 7.84 -5.17 12.09
C THR A 287 6.61 -5.66 11.33
N TYR A 288 6.85 -6.17 10.12
CA TYR A 288 5.82 -6.70 9.25
C TYR A 288 6.04 -8.19 9.05
N ALA A 289 4.97 -8.98 9.16
CA ALA A 289 4.98 -10.41 8.90
C ALA A 289 3.78 -10.81 8.05
N ILE A 290 3.89 -11.91 7.31
CA ILE A 290 2.74 -12.43 6.56
C ILE A 290 1.86 -13.25 7.51
N GLY A 291 0.63 -12.78 7.70
CA GLY A 291 -0.44 -13.52 8.35
C GLY A 291 -1.18 -14.40 7.35
N ALA A 292 -1.41 -15.66 7.71
CA ALA A 292 -2.12 -16.62 6.87
C ALA A 292 -3.26 -17.29 7.65
N TYR A 293 -4.47 -17.20 7.10
CA TYR A 293 -5.68 -17.74 7.70
C TYR A 293 -6.30 -18.76 6.75
N LEU A 294 -6.13 -20.05 7.06
CA LEU A 294 -6.68 -21.15 6.29
C LEU A 294 -8.06 -21.54 6.81
N PHE A 295 -9.04 -21.45 5.92
CA PHE A 295 -10.39 -21.97 6.11
C PHE A 295 -10.56 -23.20 5.23
N VAL A 296 -11.00 -24.30 5.82
CA VAL A 296 -11.29 -25.55 5.11
C VAL A 296 -12.72 -25.94 5.43
N ARG A 297 -13.46 -26.44 4.45
CA ARG A 297 -14.82 -26.95 4.62
C ARG A 297 -14.86 -28.01 5.73
N ASP A 298 -15.92 -27.95 6.54
CA ASP A 298 -16.15 -28.92 7.61
C ASP A 298 -16.21 -30.36 7.05
N GLY A 299 -15.51 -31.29 7.72
CA GLY A 299 -15.44 -32.69 7.32
C GLY A 299 -14.41 -33.01 6.23
N SER A 300 -13.60 -32.06 5.79
CA SER A 300 -12.49 -32.31 4.85
C SER A 300 -11.23 -32.81 5.57
N ASP A 301 -10.73 -33.97 5.16
CA ASP A 301 -9.47 -34.55 5.65
C ASP A 301 -8.23 -33.86 5.06
N ALA A 302 -8.40 -32.91 4.13
CA ALA A 302 -7.30 -32.22 3.47
C ALA A 302 -6.62 -31.15 4.34
N ARG A 303 -7.20 -30.80 5.49
CA ARG A 303 -6.70 -29.71 6.34
C ARG A 303 -5.23 -29.86 6.75
N PRO A 304 -4.76 -31.01 7.29
CA PRO A 304 -3.35 -31.14 7.70
C PRO A 304 -2.38 -31.00 6.53
N ALA A 305 -2.74 -31.54 5.35
CA ALA A 305 -1.93 -31.41 4.14
C ALA A 305 -1.87 -29.95 3.68
N LEU A 306 -3.02 -29.25 3.59
CA LEU A 306 -3.10 -27.83 3.26
C LEU A 306 -2.28 -26.96 4.22
N GLU A 307 -2.41 -27.18 5.54
CA GLU A 307 -1.66 -26.45 6.56
C GLU A 307 -0.16 -26.67 6.41
N SER A 308 0.27 -27.91 6.18
CA SER A 308 1.69 -28.22 5.95
C SER A 308 2.22 -27.54 4.68
N THR A 309 1.51 -27.66 3.56
CA THR A 309 1.90 -27.04 2.28
C THR A 309 1.95 -25.52 2.40
N PHE A 310 0.93 -24.87 2.98
CA PHE A 310 0.92 -23.42 3.07
C PHE A 310 1.90 -22.87 4.10
N ASN A 311 2.13 -23.56 5.22
CA ASN A 311 3.19 -23.15 6.14
C ASN A 311 4.58 -23.23 5.49
N ALA A 312 4.84 -24.26 4.68
CA ALA A 312 6.08 -24.37 3.91
C ALA A 312 6.18 -23.28 2.82
N MET A 313 5.07 -23.02 2.10
CA MET A 313 4.98 -21.97 1.08
C MET A 313 5.38 -20.61 1.65
N LEU A 314 4.89 -20.26 2.85
CA LEU A 314 5.16 -18.97 3.50
C LEU A 314 6.64 -18.77 3.86
N GLN A 315 7.42 -19.83 4.08
CA GLN A 315 8.86 -19.72 4.35
C GLN A 315 9.66 -19.21 3.14
N HIS A 316 9.07 -19.22 1.95
CA HIS A 316 9.68 -18.76 0.71
C HIS A 316 9.21 -17.35 0.30
N PHE A 317 8.27 -16.76 1.05
CA PHE A 317 7.79 -15.42 0.78
C PHE A 317 8.90 -14.39 1.13
N PRO A 318 9.02 -13.31 0.36
CA PRO A 318 9.86 -12.19 0.76
C PRO A 318 9.28 -11.47 1.97
N ASN A 319 10.11 -10.70 2.69
CA ASN A 319 9.61 -9.97 3.85
C ASN A 319 8.76 -8.78 3.39
N PRO A 320 7.54 -8.62 3.93
CA PRO A 320 6.76 -7.42 3.67
C PRO A 320 7.45 -6.21 4.31
N THR A 321 7.32 -5.05 3.67
CA THR A 321 7.95 -3.79 4.12
C THR A 321 6.94 -2.70 4.44
N MET A 322 5.65 -2.97 4.23
CA MET A 322 4.55 -2.08 4.54
C MET A 322 3.23 -2.84 4.63
N THR A 323 2.25 -2.22 5.27
CA THR A 323 0.87 -2.71 5.33
C THR A 323 0.21 -2.81 3.95
N PRO A 324 -0.87 -3.60 3.80
CA PRO A 324 -1.54 -3.78 2.52
C PRO A 324 -2.11 -2.48 1.95
N VAL A 325 -2.68 -1.62 2.81
CA VAL A 325 -3.20 -0.30 2.45
C VAL A 325 -2.10 0.58 1.85
N ASN A 326 -0.95 0.69 2.54
CA ASN A 326 0.20 1.44 2.03
C ASN A 326 0.75 0.82 0.73
N GLY A 327 0.78 -0.51 0.67
CA GLY A 327 1.14 -1.26 -0.53
C GLY A 327 0.26 -0.90 -1.73
N ALA A 328 -1.05 -0.82 -1.53
CA ALA A 328 -2.03 -0.45 -2.55
C ALA A 328 -1.86 1.01 -3.02
N HIS A 329 -1.62 1.94 -2.11
CA HIS A 329 -1.30 3.33 -2.49
C HIS A 329 -0.03 3.40 -3.35
N ARG A 330 1.06 2.74 -2.91
CA ARG A 330 2.31 2.70 -3.67
C ARG A 330 2.17 1.98 -5.02
N ALA A 331 1.26 1.02 -5.14
CA ALA A 331 1.04 0.31 -6.40
C ALA A 331 0.48 1.22 -7.51
N ARG A 332 -0.19 2.32 -7.13
CA ARG A 332 -0.74 3.33 -8.07
C ARG A 332 0.29 4.36 -8.53
N GLU A 333 1.46 4.43 -7.90
CA GLU A 333 2.49 5.37 -8.30
C GLU A 333 3.24 4.90 -9.55
N ASP A 334 3.51 5.82 -10.47
CA ASP A 334 4.39 5.57 -11.60
C ASP A 334 5.87 5.51 -11.17
N GLY A 335 6.66 4.84 -12.01
CA GLY A 335 8.10 4.68 -11.83
C GLY A 335 8.48 3.62 -10.80
N TYR A 336 9.71 3.74 -10.28
CA TYR A 336 10.37 2.72 -9.47
C TYR A 336 10.46 3.08 -7.98
N GLY A 337 9.60 4.00 -7.53
CA GLY A 337 9.71 4.61 -6.19
C GLY A 337 10.92 5.54 -6.07
N LEU A 338 11.19 5.99 -4.85
CA LEU A 338 12.28 6.91 -4.53
C LEU A 338 13.49 6.24 -3.87
N GLY A 339 13.49 4.92 -3.62
CA GLY A 339 14.60 4.30 -2.87
C GLY A 339 14.82 4.99 -1.51
N PHE A 340 16.08 5.26 -1.17
CA PHE A 340 16.45 5.97 0.07
C PHE A 340 16.61 7.48 -0.10
N HIS A 341 15.89 8.12 -1.04
CA HIS A 341 15.96 9.58 -1.18
C HIS A 341 15.58 10.28 0.11
N GLY A 342 16.39 11.26 0.53
CA GLY A 342 16.20 11.96 1.80
C GLY A 342 16.69 11.20 3.02
N GLY A 343 16.76 9.87 2.92
CA GLY A 343 17.35 9.02 3.93
C GLY A 343 18.84 9.29 4.06
N TYR A 344 19.27 9.55 5.29
CA TYR A 344 20.68 9.57 5.64
C TYR A 344 20.90 8.97 7.02
N SER A 345 22.11 8.45 7.21
CA SER A 345 22.59 8.05 8.52
C SER A 345 23.98 8.63 8.73
N MET A 346 24.22 9.13 9.94
CA MET A 346 25.52 9.62 10.37
C MET A 346 25.91 8.86 11.63
N SER A 347 27.05 8.18 11.59
CA SER A 347 27.65 7.59 12.78
C SER A 347 28.56 8.59 13.51
N VAL A 348 29.22 9.49 12.76
CA VAL A 348 30.12 10.57 13.21
C VAL A 348 30.15 11.71 12.18
N SER A 349 30.66 12.89 12.53
CA SER A 349 30.73 14.07 11.64
C SER A 349 31.58 13.90 10.37
N THR A 350 32.36 12.82 10.27
CA THR A 350 33.22 12.48 9.14
C THR A 350 32.71 11.32 8.30
N VAL A 351 31.56 10.71 8.65
CA VAL A 351 30.96 9.60 7.90
C VAL A 351 29.53 9.95 7.54
N ILE A 352 29.24 9.97 6.25
CA ILE A 352 27.92 10.28 5.70
C ILE A 352 27.43 9.09 4.91
N ARG A 353 26.18 8.67 5.15
CA ARG A 353 25.47 7.73 4.27
C ARG A 353 24.30 8.41 3.59
N LEU A 354 24.14 8.16 2.30
CA LEU A 354 23.00 8.58 1.49
C LEU A 354 22.63 7.48 0.48
N GLY A 355 21.40 7.49 -0.03
CA GLY A 355 20.96 6.50 -1.03
C GLY A 355 21.83 6.54 -2.30
N LEU A 356 22.22 5.37 -2.81
CA LEU A 356 23.06 5.24 -4.00
C LEU A 356 22.39 5.88 -5.23
N ARG A 357 21.08 5.70 -5.37
CA ARG A 357 20.34 6.34 -6.44
C ARG A 357 20.36 7.86 -6.33
N GLU A 358 20.13 8.40 -5.13
CA GLU A 358 20.21 9.85 -4.87
C GLU A 358 21.61 10.39 -5.17
N PHE A 359 22.65 9.72 -4.68
CA PHE A 359 24.04 10.07 -4.97
C PHE A 359 24.31 10.13 -6.47
N THR A 360 23.84 9.15 -7.23
CA THR A 360 24.04 9.07 -8.68
C THR A 360 23.31 10.19 -9.42
N GLU A 361 22.09 10.50 -9.02
CA GLU A 361 21.30 11.60 -9.60
C GLU A 361 21.94 12.98 -9.26
N ILE A 362 22.51 13.15 -8.06
CA ILE A 362 23.26 14.36 -7.68
C ILE A 362 24.51 14.49 -8.56
N PHE A 363 25.27 13.40 -8.71
CA PHE A 363 26.48 13.37 -9.51
C PHE A 363 26.21 13.64 -11.00
N ALA A 364 25.06 13.18 -11.51
CA ALA A 364 24.60 13.45 -12.87
C ALA A 364 24.06 14.89 -13.06
N GLY A 365 23.99 15.72 -12.01
CA GLY A 365 23.40 17.07 -12.07
C GLY A 365 21.88 17.09 -12.23
N ILE A 366 21.21 15.94 -12.07
CA ILE A 366 19.76 15.80 -12.21
C ILE A 366 19.04 16.34 -10.96
N ARG A 367 19.72 16.40 -9.82
CA ARG A 367 19.22 16.91 -8.53
C ARG A 367 20.32 17.56 -7.70
N THR A 368 19.95 18.25 -6.63
CA THR A 368 20.89 18.81 -5.64
C THR A 368 20.60 18.29 -4.23
N LEU A 369 21.56 18.40 -3.32
CA LEU A 369 21.36 18.05 -1.90
C LEU A 369 20.30 18.94 -1.21
N ARG A 370 19.95 20.10 -1.79
CA ARG A 370 18.90 21.00 -1.30
C ARG A 370 17.49 20.53 -1.64
N ASP A 371 17.38 19.55 -2.53
CA ASP A 371 16.09 19.04 -2.99
C ASP A 371 15.35 18.24 -1.88
N GLN A 372 15.93 18.12 -0.66
CA GLN A 372 15.46 17.42 0.57
C GLN A 372 14.19 16.59 0.36
N GLU A 373 14.34 15.37 -0.14
CA GLU A 373 13.29 14.35 -0.20
C GLU A 373 12.09 14.63 -1.15
N ALA A 374 12.05 15.78 -1.83
CA ALA A 374 10.90 16.14 -2.65
C ALA A 374 10.89 15.33 -3.96
N LYS A 375 9.84 14.51 -4.14
CA LYS A 375 9.54 13.79 -5.41
C LYS A 375 9.41 14.74 -6.61
N TYR A 376 9.03 15.99 -6.36
CA TYR A 376 8.80 17.02 -7.38
C TYR A 376 9.51 18.32 -6.99
N ARG A 377 10.46 18.77 -7.83
CA ARG A 377 11.21 20.03 -7.65
C ARG A 377 10.33 21.27 -7.51
N GLU A 378 9.15 21.27 -8.13
CA GLU A 378 8.23 22.42 -8.18
C GLU A 378 7.53 22.70 -6.85
N ALA A 379 7.41 21.72 -5.95
CA ALA A 379 6.72 21.89 -4.67
C ALA A 379 7.49 22.74 -3.64
N LYS A 380 8.71 23.19 -3.97
CA LYS A 380 9.66 23.72 -2.96
C LYS A 380 10.28 25.08 -3.25
N LEU A 381 9.75 25.84 -4.21
CA LEU A 381 10.14 27.26 -4.36
C LEU A 381 9.77 28.13 -3.14
N LEU A 382 9.10 27.57 -2.12
CA LEU A 382 8.58 28.29 -0.96
C LEU A 382 9.42 28.18 0.32
N ASP A 383 10.45 27.34 0.38
CA ASP A 383 11.33 27.25 1.57
C ASP A 383 12.81 27.20 1.16
N ALA A 384 13.28 28.33 0.62
CA ALA A 384 14.64 28.50 0.10
C ALA A 384 15.73 28.56 1.19
N GLU A 385 15.36 28.60 2.48
CA GLU A 385 16.28 28.80 3.60
C GLU A 385 16.65 27.51 4.36
N ALA A 386 15.94 26.41 4.16
CA ALA A 386 16.24 25.14 4.82
C ALA A 386 17.48 24.46 4.20
N THR A 387 18.64 24.62 4.85
CA THR A 387 19.88 23.92 4.43
C THR A 387 19.76 22.42 4.72
N SER A 388 20.07 21.56 3.74
CA SER A 388 20.12 20.11 3.97
C SER A 388 21.20 19.75 5.01
N HIS A 389 20.90 18.84 5.94
CA HIS A 389 21.87 18.39 6.96
C HIS A 389 23.08 17.69 6.33
N ILE A 390 22.85 16.95 5.24
CA ILE A 390 23.91 16.31 4.45
C ILE A 390 24.78 17.38 3.80
N GLU A 391 24.17 18.35 3.11
CA GLU A 391 24.89 19.47 2.50
C GLU A 391 25.74 20.21 3.53
N SER A 392 25.16 20.49 4.71
CA SER A 392 25.84 21.18 5.80
C SER A 392 27.07 20.42 6.28
N THR A 393 27.00 19.08 6.35
CA THR A 393 28.09 18.22 6.81
C THR A 393 29.18 18.08 5.75
N VAL A 394 28.81 17.94 4.47
CA VAL A 394 29.76 17.93 3.35
C VAL A 394 30.51 19.27 3.28
N LEU A 395 29.77 20.38 3.34
CA LEU A 395 30.35 21.73 3.36
C LEU A 395 31.24 21.95 4.59
N TYR A 396 30.85 21.45 5.76
CA TYR A 396 31.65 21.52 6.97
C TYR A 396 33.00 20.83 6.77
N ASN A 397 33.03 19.59 6.28
CA ASN A 397 34.29 18.87 6.06
C ASN A 397 35.16 19.56 5.01
N LEU A 398 34.56 20.02 3.90
CA LEU A 398 35.28 20.79 2.87
C LEU A 398 35.91 22.07 3.44
N ARG A 399 35.17 22.84 4.25
CA ARG A 399 35.67 24.06 4.91
C ARG A 399 36.76 23.78 5.95
N GLN A 400 36.76 22.59 6.54
CA GLN A 400 37.83 22.12 7.42
C GLN A 400 39.06 21.63 6.64
N GLY A 401 39.04 21.70 5.30
CA GLY A 401 40.13 21.22 4.46
C GLY A 401 40.18 19.70 4.34
N ARG A 402 39.07 18.99 4.60
CA ARG A 402 39.02 17.52 4.55
C ARG A 402 38.38 17.07 3.24
N LEU A 403 39.13 16.30 2.46
CA LEU A 403 38.61 15.61 1.28
C LEU A 403 38.09 14.21 1.66
N PRO A 404 37.17 13.63 0.85
CA PRO A 404 36.83 12.22 0.97
C PRO A 404 38.08 11.34 0.85
N GLU A 405 38.27 10.42 1.80
CA GLU A 405 39.32 9.38 1.75
C GLU A 405 38.80 8.06 1.18
N SER A 406 37.51 7.77 1.35
CA SER A 406 36.85 6.63 0.71
C SER A 406 35.39 6.91 0.37
N ILE A 407 34.91 6.23 -0.68
CA ILE A 407 33.51 6.18 -1.10
C ILE A 407 33.20 4.71 -1.36
N GLU A 408 32.30 4.14 -0.57
CA GLU A 408 31.97 2.72 -0.61
C GLU A 408 30.48 2.50 -0.87
N ILE A 409 30.15 1.48 -1.66
CA ILE A 409 28.76 1.06 -1.89
C ILE A 409 28.43 -0.03 -0.89
N ILE A 410 27.46 0.22 -0.03
CA ILE A 410 26.91 -0.76 0.91
C ILE A 410 25.63 -1.33 0.28
N LYS A 411 25.68 -2.61 -0.11
CA LYS A 411 24.54 -3.29 -0.72
C LYS A 411 23.44 -3.51 0.30
N GLY A 412 22.23 -3.04 -0.04
CA GLY A 412 21.02 -3.38 0.68
C GLY A 412 20.58 -4.81 0.38
N GLY A 413 19.77 -5.38 1.26
CA GLY A 413 19.15 -6.69 1.06
C GLY A 413 18.14 -6.73 -0.10
N GLU A 414 17.54 -7.90 -0.34
CA GLU A 414 16.47 -8.04 -1.34
C GLU A 414 15.17 -7.33 -0.95
N ASP A 415 14.96 -7.16 0.36
CA ASP A 415 13.84 -6.44 0.96
C ASP A 415 14.14 -4.93 1.13
N GLU A 416 15.22 -4.44 0.54
CA GLU A 416 15.56 -3.01 0.45
C GLU A 416 15.33 -2.48 -0.97
N ASN A 417 14.91 -1.22 -1.07
CA ASN A 417 14.61 -0.57 -2.36
C ASN A 417 15.81 0.15 -2.99
N ASP A 418 16.95 0.25 -2.30
CA ASP A 418 18.14 0.95 -2.77
C ASP A 418 19.40 0.39 -2.08
N ASP A 419 20.57 0.81 -2.54
CA ASP A 419 21.83 0.62 -1.83
C ASP A 419 22.23 1.94 -1.14
N TRP A 420 23.22 1.88 -0.25
CA TRP A 420 23.80 3.08 0.34
C TRP A 420 25.15 3.41 -0.29
N VAL A 421 25.48 4.69 -0.32
CA VAL A 421 26.85 5.19 -0.50
C VAL A 421 27.32 5.71 0.84
N GLU A 422 28.44 5.19 1.34
CA GLU A 422 29.14 5.72 2.50
C GLU A 422 30.34 6.56 2.03
N ILE A 423 30.37 7.82 2.43
CA ILE A 423 31.49 8.73 2.19
C ILE A 423 32.21 8.94 3.51
N ARG A 424 33.50 8.63 3.55
CA ARG A 424 34.37 8.87 4.70
C ARG A 424 35.32 10.02 4.38
N PHE A 425 35.33 11.04 5.23
CA PHE A 425 36.24 12.17 5.13
C PHE A 425 37.51 11.94 5.94
N GLY A 426 38.65 12.22 5.32
CA GLY A 426 39.95 11.98 5.93
C GLY A 426 40.44 13.10 6.83
N LYS A 427 41.78 13.14 6.99
CA LYS A 427 42.47 14.23 7.69
C LYS A 427 42.44 15.51 6.84
N ILE A 428 42.89 16.61 7.45
CA ILE A 428 43.05 17.89 6.75
C ILE A 428 44.10 17.71 5.66
N ASP A 429 43.73 18.02 4.43
CA ASP A 429 44.56 17.91 3.23
C ASP A 429 45.22 19.26 2.93
N PRO A 430 46.56 19.33 2.89
CA PRO A 430 47.29 20.56 2.55
C PRO A 430 46.93 21.17 1.19
N ALA A 431 46.38 20.39 0.25
CA ALA A 431 45.96 20.89 -1.07
C ALA A 431 44.75 21.84 -1.01
N ILE A 432 43.93 21.73 0.05
CA ILE A 432 42.71 22.54 0.22
C ILE A 432 42.65 23.20 1.61
N SER A 433 43.79 23.36 2.27
CA SER A 433 43.88 23.99 3.59
C SER A 433 45.17 24.78 3.76
N PRO A 434 45.22 25.75 4.69
CA PRO A 434 46.47 26.44 5.01
C PRO A 434 47.57 25.46 5.43
N LEU A 435 48.78 25.65 4.89
CA LEU A 435 49.98 24.95 5.34
C LEU A 435 50.21 25.28 6.83
N ARG A 436 50.62 24.28 7.60
CA ARG A 436 50.91 24.42 9.04
C ARG A 436 52.40 24.39 9.31
#